data_AF-A0A4Q6A5B6-F1
#
_entry.id   AF-A0A4Q6A5B6-F1
#
_cell.length_a   1.000
_cell.length_b   1.000
_cell.length_c   1.000
_cell.angle_alpha   90.00
_cell.angle_beta   90.00
_cell.angle_gamma   90.00
#
_symmetry.space_group_name_H-M   'P 1'
#
loop_
_entity.id
_entity.type
_entity.pdbx_description
1 polymer ?
#
loop_
_entity_poly.entity_id
_entity_poly.type
_entity_poly.pdbx_seq_one_letter_code
_entity_poly.pdbx_strand_id
1 'polypeptide(L)' 'MEVTFLGTGTSQGVPVISCPCAICTSADPRDNRLRSSVWIETGDKSIVID' A
#
# COMPACT_ATOMS: atom_id res chain seq x y z
N MET A 1 -19.23 5.06 6.38
CA MET A 1 -17.86 4.75 6.79
C MET A 1 -17.20 4.11 5.59
N GLU A 2 -16.12 4.72 5.11
CA GLU A 2 -15.34 4.28 3.96
C GLU A 2 -13.91 3.99 4.44
N VAL A 3 -13.29 2.96 3.88
CA VAL A 3 -11.93 2.54 4.23
C VAL A 3 -11.10 2.45 2.95
N THR A 4 -10.06 3.27 2.89
CA THR A 4 -9.11 3.30 1.78
C THR A 4 -7.79 2.68 2.22
N PHE A 5 -7.34 1.64 1.52
CA PHE A 5 -6.01 1.09 1.69
C PHE A 5 -4.99 2.02 1.01
N LEU A 6 -4.30 2.82 1.81
CA LEU A 6 -3.24 3.70 1.32
C LEU A 6 -1.98 2.90 0.97
N GLY A 7 -1.74 1.79 1.67
CA GLY A 7 -0.70 0.84 1.32
C GLY A 7 -0.96 -0.56 1.87
N THR A 8 -0.40 -1.56 1.19
CA THR A 8 -0.64 -2.99 1.44
C THR A 8 0.66 -3.80 1.42
N GLY A 9 1.80 -3.11 1.42
CA GLY A 9 3.14 -3.67 1.36
C GLY A 9 3.74 -3.92 2.74
N THR A 10 4.87 -4.62 2.74
CA THR A 10 5.68 -4.88 3.94
C THR A 10 6.40 -3.59 4.39
N SER A 11 7.22 -3.68 5.44
CA SER A 11 8.09 -2.58 5.89
C SER A 11 9.00 -2.02 4.79
N GLN A 12 9.32 -2.83 3.77
CA GLN A 12 10.14 -2.44 2.62
C GLN A 12 9.31 -1.95 1.42
N GLY A 13 7.99 -2.18 1.41
CA GLY A 13 7.16 -2.01 0.22
C GLY A 13 7.45 -3.05 -0.87
N VAL A 14 6.85 -2.85 -2.04
CA VAL A 14 7.13 -3.57 -3.28
C VAL A 14 7.09 -2.56 -4.43
N PRO A 15 8.10 -2.50 -5.32
CA PRO A 15 9.29 -3.35 -5.38
C PRO A 15 10.28 -3.13 -4.24
N VAL A 16 11.03 -4.19 -3.90
CA VAL A 16 12.17 -4.10 -2.98
C VAL A 16 13.40 -3.65 -3.77
N ILE A 17 14.19 -2.74 -3.20
CA ILE A 17 15.40 -2.21 -3.83
C ILE A 17 16.30 -3.35 -4.29
N SER A 18 16.74 -3.30 -5.56
CA SER A 18 17.60 -4.30 -6.21
C SER A 18 17.08 -5.74 -6.28
N CYS A 19 15.78 -5.99 -6.07
CA CYS A 19 15.20 -7.33 -6.16
C CYS A 19 14.77 -7.66 -7.61
N PRO A 20 15.35 -8.70 -8.26
CA PRO A 20 15.01 -9.07 -9.63
C PRO A 20 13.87 -10.11 -9.73
N CYS A 21 13.12 -10.37 -8.64
CA CYS A 21 12.06 -11.39 -8.67
C CYS A 21 10.89 -10.95 -9.57
N ALA A 22 10.09 -11.92 -10.03
CA ALA A 22 8.98 -11.67 -10.95
C ALA A 22 7.98 -10.59 -10.48
N ILE A 23 7.78 -10.47 -9.18
CA ILE A 23 6.85 -9.47 -8.61
C ILE A 23 7.47 -8.06 -8.61
N CYS A 24 8.76 -7.92 -8.26
CA CYS A 24 9.43 -6.62 -8.25
C CYS A 24 9.66 -6.06 -9.67
N THR A 25 9.58 -6.91 -10.69
CA THR A 25 9.64 -6.54 -12.11
C THR A 25 8.28 -6.62 -12.81
N SER A 26 7.18 -6.78 -12.06
CA SER A 26 5.84 -6.93 -12.60
C SER A 26 5.37 -5.65 -13.30
N ALA A 27 4.65 -5.80 -14.41
CA ALA A 27 3.96 -4.70 -15.07
C ALA A 27 2.54 -4.47 -14.52
N ASP A 28 2.03 -5.36 -13.65
CA ASP A 28 0.74 -5.15 -13.00
C ASP A 28 0.88 -4.02 -11.96
N PRO A 29 0.15 -2.90 -12.10
CA PRO A 29 0.24 -1.80 -11.14
C PRO A 29 -0.14 -2.20 -9.71
N ARG A 30 -0.89 -3.29 -9.51
CA ARG A 30 -1.25 -3.81 -8.17
C ARG A 30 -0.07 -4.42 -7.41
N ASP A 31 1.05 -4.70 -8.09
CA ASP A 31 2.28 -5.13 -7.45
C ASP A 31 3.12 -3.97 -6.92
N ASN A 32 2.78 -2.72 -7.25
CA ASN A 32 3.36 -1.55 -6.61
C ASN A 32 2.66 -1.27 -5.29
N ARG A 33 3.31 -1.60 -4.18
CA ARG A 33 2.73 -1.56 -2.83
C ARG A 33 3.54 -0.66 -1.93
N LEU A 34 2.92 0.42 -1.48
CA LEU A 34 3.42 1.25 -0.38
C LEU A 34 3.37 0.44 0.92
N ARG A 35 4.12 0.86 1.94
CA ARG A 35 4.01 0.30 3.31
C ARG A 35 2.56 0.31 3.78
N SER A 36 2.19 -0.68 4.60
CA SER A 36 0.87 -0.75 5.23
C SER A 36 0.43 0.59 5.80
N SER A 37 -0.80 0.99 5.46
CA SER A 37 -1.53 2.12 6.04
C SER A 37 -2.97 2.09 5.52
N VAL A 38 -3.92 2.53 6.35
CA VAL A 38 -5.33 2.71 5.98
C VAL A 38 -5.84 4.09 6.38
N TRP A 39 -6.71 4.64 5.54
CA TRP A 39 -7.48 5.84 5.83
C TRP A 39 -8.93 5.46 6.03
N ILE A 40 -9.50 5.91 7.16
CA ILE A 40 -10.88 5.69 7.51
C ILE A 40 -11.59 7.04 7.46
N GLU A 41 -12.61 7.11 6.63
CA GLU A 41 -13.49 8.26 6.50
C GLU A 41 -14.87 7.93 7.09
N THR A 42 -15.31 8.77 8.01
CA THR A 42 -16.70 8.81 8.48
C THR A 42 -17.27 10.19 8.17
N GLY A 43 -18.59 10.35 8.28
CA GLY A 43 -19.27 11.59 7.81
C GLY A 43 -18.62 12.90 8.25
N ASP A 44 -18.09 12.95 9.49
CA ASP A 44 -17.43 14.12 10.07
C ASP A 44 -15.97 13.88 10.50
N LYS A 45 -15.36 12.72 10.20
CA LYS A 45 -14.01 12.38 10.68
C LYS A 45 -13.14 11.79 9.58
N SER A 46 -11.85 12.13 9.68
CA SER A 46 -10.78 11.63 8.83
C SER A 46 -9.68 11.09 9.75
N ILE A 47 -9.43 9.78 9.68
CA ILE A 47 -8.55 9.07 10.62
C ILE A 47 -7.56 8.22 9.81
N VAL A 48 -6.26 8.44 10.02
CA VAL A 48 -5.19 7.65 9.38
C VAL A 48 -4.57 6.69 10.40
N ILE A 49 -4.32 5.46 9.96
CA ILE A 49 -3.63 4.41 10.72
C ILE A 49 -2.48 3.88 9.86
N ASP A 50 -1.26 3.83 10.42
CA ASP A 50 -0.07 3.23 9.78
C ASP A 50 0.06 1.74 10.13
#